data_AF-A0A7V5E805-F1
#
_entry.id   AF-A0A7V5E805-F1
#
_cell.length_a   1.000
_cell.length_b   1.000
_cell.length_c   1.000
_cell.angle_alpha   90.00
_cell.angle_beta   90.00
_cell.angle_gamma   90.00
#
_symmetry.space_group_name_H-M   'P 1'
#
loop_
_entity.id
_entity.type
_entity.pdbx_description
1 polymer ?
#
loop_
_entity_poly.entity_id
_entity_poly.type
_entity_poly.pdbx_seq_one_letter_code
_entity_poly.pdbx_strand_id
1 'polypeptide(L)'
;MKPFTAKEAFTLVEVIVVIGIISILAVIAVSGFQYYVRKAYNVTVSHDLKSFATAEEAYFAVWNRYMGKAGDYVKGGNPPVGTLDITELKFHPSEGVTIEIISGDEDGRGDPFIARADHEKATKKYVYDFSTSRLTEEDK
;
A
#
# COMPACT_ATOMS: atom_id res chain seq x y z
N MET A 1 22.65 53.79 -32.54
CA MET A 1 22.55 53.45 -31.11
C MET A 1 21.11 52.99 -30.88
N LYS A 2 20.86 51.69 -30.68
CA LYS A 2 19.50 51.17 -30.47
C LYS A 2 19.13 51.39 -28.99
N PRO A 3 17.98 52.00 -28.66
CA PRO A 3 17.58 52.16 -27.27
C PRO A 3 17.29 50.79 -26.66
N PHE A 4 17.85 50.51 -25.47
CA PHE A 4 17.44 49.37 -24.68
C PHE A 4 16.02 49.64 -24.17
N THR A 5 15.04 48.99 -24.79
CA THR A 5 13.65 48.97 -24.29
C THR A 5 13.69 48.43 -22.87
N ALA A 6 13.25 49.24 -21.90
CA ALA A 6 13.18 48.84 -20.50
C ALA A 6 12.26 47.63 -20.39
N LYS A 7 12.86 46.47 -20.14
CA LYS A 7 12.13 45.24 -19.79
C LYS A 7 11.61 45.46 -18.38
N GLU A 8 10.30 45.35 -18.16
CA GLU A 8 9.67 45.57 -16.85
C GLU A 8 10.36 44.70 -15.79
N ALA A 9 11.04 45.35 -14.85
CA ALA A 9 11.76 44.68 -13.77
C ALA A 9 10.83 44.52 -12.57
N PHE A 10 10.67 43.27 -12.12
CA PHE A 10 9.83 42.89 -10.98
C PHE A 10 10.28 43.59 -9.70
N THR A 11 9.34 44.08 -8.89
CA THR A 11 9.72 44.84 -7.67
C THR A 11 10.00 43.91 -6.50
N LEU A 12 10.90 44.30 -5.58
CA LEU A 12 11.18 43.53 -4.37
C LEU A 12 9.93 43.38 -3.48
N VAL A 13 9.08 44.39 -3.45
CA VAL A 13 7.83 44.37 -2.69
C VAL A 13 6.87 43.32 -3.25
N GLU A 14 6.79 43.22 -4.56
CA GLU A 14 5.94 42.24 -5.25
C GLU A 14 6.39 40.81 -4.96
N VAL A 15 7.71 40.55 -4.91
CA VAL A 15 8.24 39.25 -4.46
C VAL A 15 7.85 39.00 -3.00
N ILE A 16 8.10 39.95 -2.09
CA ILE A 16 7.87 39.79 -0.64
C ILE A 16 6.40 39.46 -0.32
N VAL A 17 5.45 40.15 -0.98
CA VAL A 17 4.03 39.87 -0.79
C VAL A 17 3.67 38.47 -1.29
N VAL A 18 4.21 38.03 -2.42
CA VAL A 18 3.96 36.69 -2.98
C VAL A 18 4.48 35.59 -2.03
N ILE A 19 5.70 35.70 -1.52
CA ILE A 19 6.22 34.72 -0.54
C ILE A 19 5.42 34.75 0.77
N GLY A 20 4.98 35.94 1.19
CA GLY A 20 4.10 36.09 2.36
C GLY A 20 2.79 35.31 2.19
N ILE A 21 2.11 35.46 1.05
CA ILE A 21 0.87 34.73 0.77
C ILE A 21 1.13 33.22 0.66
N ILE A 22 2.17 32.79 -0.06
CA ILE A 22 2.53 31.36 -0.20
C ILE A 22 2.83 30.74 1.16
N SER A 23 3.49 31.46 2.07
CA SER A 23 3.80 30.96 3.41
C SER A 23 2.56 30.65 4.25
N ILE A 24 1.53 31.50 4.18
CA ILE A 24 0.26 31.31 4.90
C ILE A 24 -0.51 30.13 4.31
N LEU A 25 -0.58 30.04 2.97
CA LEU A 25 -1.27 28.94 2.29
C LEU A 25 -0.61 27.59 2.58
N ALA A 26 0.72 27.53 2.61
CA ALA A 26 1.46 26.30 2.89
C ALA A 26 1.15 25.74 4.29
N VAL A 27 1.06 26.60 5.32
CA VAL A 27 0.77 26.17 6.69
C VAL A 27 -0.61 25.52 6.81
N ILE A 28 -1.63 26.08 6.16
CA ILE A 28 -3.01 25.55 6.22
C ILE A 28 -3.10 24.20 5.48
N ALA A 29 -2.43 24.08 4.33
CA ALA A 29 -2.49 22.90 3.47
C ALA A 29 -1.94 21.62 4.12
N VAL A 30 -0.95 21.72 5.01
CA VAL A 30 -0.31 20.54 5.62
C VAL A 30 -1.27 19.72 6.50
N SER A 31 -2.24 20.38 7.15
CA SER A 31 -3.08 19.76 8.18
C SER A 31 -3.92 18.57 7.70
N GLY A 32 -4.43 18.61 6.46
CA GLY A 32 -5.28 17.54 5.91
C GLY A 32 -4.51 16.42 5.19
N PHE A 33 -3.29 16.71 4.70
CA PHE A 33 -2.55 15.80 3.81
C PHE A 33 -2.26 14.44 4.46
N GLN A 34 -1.88 14.44 5.73
CA GLN A 34 -1.52 13.21 6.46
C GLN A 34 -2.67 12.21 6.58
N TYR A 35 -3.90 12.69 6.74
CA TYR A 35 -5.08 11.83 6.82
C TYR A 35 -5.34 11.12 5.49
N TYR A 36 -5.26 11.84 4.38
CA TYR A 36 -5.46 11.26 3.05
C TYR A 36 -4.37 10.26 2.68
N VAL A 37 -3.12 10.54 3.05
CA VAL A 37 -1.99 9.61 2.85
C VAL A 37 -2.20 8.31 3.63
N ARG A 38 -2.63 8.38 4.90
CA ARG A 38 -2.95 7.18 5.70
C ARG A 38 -4.11 6.39 5.09
N LYS A 39 -5.16 7.07 4.63
CA LYS A 39 -6.29 6.42 3.95
C LYS A 39 -5.85 5.74 2.65
N ALA A 40 -4.94 6.37 1.89
CA ALA A 40 -4.39 5.76 0.68
C ALA A 40 -3.63 4.47 1.00
N TYR A 41 -2.82 4.43 2.07
CA TYR A 41 -2.16 3.20 2.52
C TYR A 41 -3.18 2.09 2.87
N ASN A 42 -4.27 2.40 3.56
CA ASN A 42 -5.32 1.42 3.85
C ASN A 42 -5.92 0.83 2.55
N VAL A 43 -6.18 1.68 1.55
CA VAL A 43 -6.67 1.24 0.24
C VAL A 43 -5.65 0.33 -0.44
N THR A 44 -4.36 0.69 -0.43
CA THR A 44 -3.28 -0.14 -0.99
C THR A 44 -3.22 -1.51 -0.33
N VAL A 45 -3.28 -1.59 1.01
CA VAL A 45 -3.29 -2.88 1.73
C VAL A 45 -4.48 -3.73 1.32
N SER A 46 -5.68 -3.14 1.28
CA SER A 46 -6.90 -3.86 0.89
C SER A 46 -6.87 -4.34 -0.57
N HIS A 47 -6.25 -3.56 -1.45
CA HIS A 47 -6.10 -3.88 -2.87
C HIS A 47 -5.13 -5.03 -3.07
N ASP A 48 -3.97 -4.95 -2.42
CA ASP A 48 -2.93 -5.98 -2.52
C ASP A 48 -3.39 -7.30 -1.93
N LEU A 49 -4.14 -7.30 -0.83
CA LEU A 49 -4.72 -8.53 -0.27
C LEU A 49 -5.72 -9.19 -1.23
N LYS A 50 -6.53 -8.40 -1.95
CA LYS A 50 -7.44 -8.93 -2.98
C LYS A 50 -6.70 -9.44 -4.21
N SER A 51 -5.64 -8.74 -4.61
CA SER A 51 -4.77 -9.19 -5.69
C SER A 51 -4.03 -10.48 -5.32
N PHE A 52 -3.59 -10.60 -4.07
CA PHE A 52 -3.02 -11.82 -3.51
C PHE A 52 -4.04 -12.95 -3.51
N ALA A 53 -5.26 -12.70 -3.05
CA ALA A 53 -6.33 -13.69 -3.10
C ALA A 53 -6.61 -14.17 -4.53
N THR A 54 -6.62 -13.25 -5.51
CA THR A 54 -6.75 -13.64 -6.93
C THR A 54 -5.60 -14.53 -7.41
N ALA A 55 -4.37 -14.26 -6.97
CA ALA A 55 -3.21 -15.06 -7.33
C ALA A 55 -3.27 -16.46 -6.69
N GLU A 56 -3.66 -16.53 -5.42
CA GLU A 56 -3.89 -17.77 -4.68
C GLU A 56 -5.01 -18.62 -5.30
N GLU A 57 -6.12 -18.02 -5.73
CA GLU A 57 -7.19 -18.72 -6.45
C GLU A 57 -6.69 -19.28 -7.79
N ALA A 58 -5.85 -18.53 -8.52
CA ALA A 58 -5.24 -19.01 -9.75
C ALA A 58 -4.27 -20.17 -9.50
N TYR A 59 -3.55 -20.15 -8.38
CA TYR A 59 -2.70 -21.26 -7.93
C TYR A 59 -3.55 -22.49 -7.59
N PHE A 60 -4.60 -22.31 -6.78
CA PHE A 60 -5.52 -23.38 -6.40
C PHE A 60 -6.14 -24.07 -7.62
N ALA A 61 -6.52 -23.32 -8.67
CA ALA A 61 -7.08 -23.87 -9.89
C ALA A 61 -6.16 -24.86 -10.63
N VAL A 62 -4.84 -24.76 -10.44
CA VAL A 62 -3.83 -25.61 -11.09
C VAL A 62 -3.36 -26.74 -10.17
N TRP A 63 -3.12 -26.44 -8.90
CA TRP A 63 -2.49 -27.36 -7.95
C TRP A 63 -3.45 -27.96 -6.90
N ASN A 64 -4.72 -27.52 -6.88
CA ASN A 64 -5.78 -27.96 -5.96
C ASN A 64 -5.38 -27.83 -4.47
N ARG A 65 -4.60 -26.80 -4.17
CA ARG A 65 -4.17 -26.39 -2.83
C ARG A 65 -3.77 -24.91 -2.86
N TYR A 66 -3.87 -24.21 -1.74
CA TYR A 66 -3.33 -22.85 -1.61
C TYR A 66 -1.83 -22.88 -1.29
N MET A 67 -1.10 -21.82 -1.64
CA MET A 67 0.33 -21.75 -1.40
C MET A 67 0.64 -21.24 0.02
N GLY A 68 1.52 -21.96 0.71
CA GLY A 68 2.12 -21.54 1.97
C GLY A 68 1.44 -22.12 3.21
N LYS A 69 2.17 -22.00 4.33
CA LYS A 69 1.78 -22.47 5.67
C LYS A 69 1.60 -21.29 6.63
N ALA A 70 0.99 -21.53 7.78
CA ALA A 70 0.89 -20.52 8.83
C ALA A 70 2.28 -19.96 9.20
N GLY A 71 2.36 -18.64 9.27
CA GLY A 71 3.58 -17.89 9.56
C GLY A 71 4.45 -17.57 8.34
N ASP A 72 4.13 -18.10 7.17
CA ASP A 72 4.76 -17.61 5.94
C ASP A 72 4.26 -16.20 5.63
N TYR A 73 5.15 -15.36 5.12
CA TYR A 73 4.83 -13.99 4.80
C TYR A 73 5.60 -13.51 3.57
N VAL A 74 5.10 -12.42 2.98
CA VAL A 74 5.79 -11.61 1.98
C VAL A 74 5.62 -10.14 2.32
N LYS A 75 6.69 -9.36 2.21
CA LYS A 75 6.69 -7.91 2.31
C LYS A 75 7.15 -7.28 1.00
N GLY A 76 6.34 -6.35 0.50
CA GLY A 76 6.65 -5.58 -0.69
C GLY A 76 7.83 -4.64 -0.47
N GLY A 77 8.71 -4.62 -1.46
CA GLY A 77 9.98 -3.90 -1.47
C GLY A 77 10.73 -4.22 -2.77
N ASN A 78 11.95 -3.70 -2.91
CA ASN A 78 12.80 -4.00 -4.05
C ASN A 78 14.19 -4.48 -3.59
N PRO A 79 14.45 -5.80 -3.55
CA PRO A 79 13.52 -6.89 -3.85
C PRO A 79 12.48 -7.12 -2.73
N PRO A 80 11.36 -7.80 -3.02
CA PRO A 80 10.45 -8.27 -1.98
C PRO A 80 11.18 -9.23 -1.04
N VAL A 81 10.77 -9.24 0.23
CA VAL A 81 11.37 -10.10 1.27
C VAL A 81 10.29 -10.97 1.90
N GLY A 82 10.56 -12.23 2.16
CA GLY A 82 9.57 -13.14 2.72
C GLY A 82 9.97 -14.60 2.63
N THR A 83 9.12 -15.46 3.18
CA THR A 83 9.24 -16.92 3.12
C THR A 83 8.40 -17.50 1.97
N LEU A 84 7.37 -16.78 1.51
CA LEU A 84 6.52 -17.20 0.39
C LEU A 84 7.28 -17.15 -0.94
N ASP A 85 7.11 -18.19 -1.76
CA ASP A 85 7.64 -18.21 -3.13
C ASP A 85 6.76 -17.40 -4.09
N ILE A 86 6.97 -16.09 -4.07
CA ILE A 86 6.26 -15.15 -4.93
C ILE A 86 6.57 -15.31 -6.42
N THR A 87 7.63 -16.03 -6.79
CA THR A 87 7.98 -16.25 -8.20
C THR A 87 7.01 -17.25 -8.81
N GLU A 88 6.68 -18.30 -8.06
CA GLU A 88 5.67 -19.29 -8.46
C GLU A 88 4.26 -18.70 -8.41
N LEU A 89 3.94 -17.93 -7.35
CA LEU A 89 2.64 -17.26 -7.19
C LEU A 89 2.43 -16.11 -8.20
N LYS A 90 3.51 -15.62 -8.84
CA LYS A 90 3.53 -14.46 -9.76
C LYS A 90 2.88 -13.21 -9.16
N PHE A 91 3.06 -13.01 -7.87
CA PHE A 91 2.46 -11.91 -7.12
C PHE A 91 3.55 -10.95 -6.62
N HIS A 92 3.30 -9.64 -6.77
CA HIS A 92 4.22 -8.61 -6.30
C HIS A 92 3.45 -7.62 -5.41
N PRO A 93 3.63 -7.66 -4.07
CA PRO A 93 2.99 -6.71 -3.18
C PRO A 93 3.59 -5.30 -3.35
N SER A 94 2.75 -4.28 -3.13
CA SER A 94 3.18 -2.89 -3.10
C SER A 94 4.18 -2.64 -1.97
N GLU A 95 5.06 -1.66 -2.16
CA GLU A 95 6.09 -1.32 -1.18
C GLU A 95 5.50 -1.08 0.22
N GLY A 96 6.08 -1.74 1.23
CA GLY A 96 5.68 -1.60 2.62
C GLY A 96 4.46 -2.43 3.04
N VAL A 97 3.73 -3.03 2.10
CA VAL A 97 2.64 -3.97 2.41
C VAL A 97 3.23 -5.32 2.78
N THR A 98 2.82 -5.86 3.92
CA THR A 98 3.18 -7.20 4.39
C THR A 98 1.94 -8.07 4.41
N ILE A 99 1.99 -9.20 3.72
CA ILE A 99 0.95 -10.22 3.72
C ILE A 99 1.50 -11.44 4.46
N GLU A 100 0.76 -11.94 5.42
CA GLU A 100 1.10 -13.09 6.27
C GLU A 100 -0.03 -14.11 6.20
N ILE A 101 0.32 -15.37 6.07
CA ILE A 101 -0.62 -16.49 6.15
C ILE A 101 -0.84 -16.80 7.63
N ILE A 102 -2.07 -16.58 8.10
CA ILE A 102 -2.47 -16.91 9.48
C ILE A 102 -2.72 -18.42 9.60
N SER A 103 -3.32 -19.01 8.58
CA SER A 103 -3.68 -20.42 8.50
C SER A 103 -3.46 -20.88 7.07
N GLY A 104 -2.57 -21.87 6.88
CA GLY A 104 -2.16 -22.36 5.57
C GLY A 104 -2.70 -23.77 5.28
N ASP A 105 -2.78 -24.12 4.01
CA ASP A 105 -3.29 -25.43 3.57
C ASP A 105 -2.21 -26.53 3.79
N GLU A 106 -0.94 -26.14 3.79
CA GLU A 106 0.20 -27.03 4.05
C GLU A 106 0.35 -27.41 5.55
N ASP A 107 -0.46 -26.84 6.45
CA ASP A 107 -0.42 -27.21 7.87
C ASP A 107 -1.09 -28.56 8.17
N GLY A 108 -1.83 -29.14 7.22
CA GLY A 108 -2.50 -30.44 7.38
C GLY A 108 -3.56 -30.48 8.49
N ARG A 109 -3.99 -29.31 8.98
CA ARG A 109 -4.96 -29.15 10.07
C ARG A 109 -6.41 -29.11 9.60
N GLY A 110 -6.63 -28.94 8.29
CA GLY A 110 -7.98 -28.75 7.72
C GLY A 110 -8.63 -27.43 8.14
N ASP A 111 -7.83 -26.49 8.65
CA ASP A 111 -8.25 -25.14 8.97
C ASP A 111 -8.44 -24.34 7.67
N PRO A 112 -9.39 -23.37 7.63
CA PRO A 112 -9.58 -22.53 6.46
C PRO A 112 -8.31 -21.74 6.15
N PHE A 113 -8.01 -21.56 4.86
CA PHE A 113 -6.89 -20.73 4.44
C PHE A 113 -7.21 -19.25 4.73
N ILE A 114 -6.35 -18.59 5.52
CA ILE A 114 -6.56 -17.22 5.97
C ILE A 114 -5.26 -16.43 5.77
N ALA A 115 -5.36 -15.29 5.09
CA ALA A 115 -4.26 -14.35 4.91
C ALA A 115 -4.59 -12.98 5.53
N ARG A 116 -3.56 -12.30 6.05
CA ARG A 116 -3.67 -10.96 6.62
C ARG A 116 -2.67 -10.03 5.96
N ALA A 117 -3.13 -8.85 5.60
CA ALA A 117 -2.29 -7.77 5.10
C ALA A 117 -2.21 -6.60 6.09
N ASP A 118 -1.03 -6.04 6.24
CA ASP A 118 -0.73 -4.84 7.04
C ASP A 118 0.24 -3.92 6.28
N HIS A 119 0.26 -2.64 6.62
CA HIS A 119 1.28 -1.70 6.21
C HIS A 119 1.68 -0.83 7.41
N GLU A 120 2.96 -0.52 7.54
CA GLU A 120 3.50 0.16 8.73
C GLU A 120 2.81 1.51 8.99
N LYS A 121 2.51 2.25 7.91
CA LYS A 121 1.83 3.56 7.96
C LYS A 121 0.30 3.49 7.80
N ALA A 122 -0.27 2.30 7.63
CA ALA A 122 -1.72 2.12 7.58
C ALA A 122 -2.29 2.18 9.00
N THR A 123 -3.56 2.53 9.11
CA THR A 123 -4.28 2.57 10.39
C THR A 123 -5.09 1.30 10.64
N LYS A 124 -5.22 0.44 9.61
CA LYS A 124 -6.02 -0.78 9.65
C LYS A 124 -5.24 -1.95 9.07
N LYS A 125 -5.55 -3.14 9.58
CA LYS A 125 -5.17 -4.43 9.00
C LYS A 125 -6.37 -5.01 8.28
N TYR A 126 -6.09 -5.84 7.29
CA TYR A 126 -7.12 -6.51 6.51
C TYR A 126 -6.89 -8.01 6.58
N VAL A 127 -7.92 -8.78 6.87
CA VAL A 127 -7.89 -10.24 6.92
C VAL A 127 -8.82 -10.77 5.86
N TYR A 128 -8.37 -11.73 5.07
CA TYR A 128 -9.15 -12.41 4.07
C TYR A 128 -9.24 -13.89 4.40
N ASP A 129 -10.47 -14.36 4.56
CA ASP A 129 -10.80 -15.77 4.73
C ASP A 129 -11.25 -16.34 3.38
N PHE A 130 -10.49 -17.30 2.86
CA PHE A 130 -10.74 -17.90 1.56
C PHE A 130 -11.91 -18.88 1.56
N SER A 131 -12.23 -19.46 2.72
CA SER A 131 -13.38 -20.38 2.85
C SER A 131 -14.72 -19.67 2.74
N THR A 132 -14.79 -18.43 3.27
CA THR A 132 -15.99 -17.59 3.23
C THR A 132 -15.93 -16.48 2.20
N SER A 133 -14.79 -16.36 1.48
CA SER A 133 -14.47 -15.28 0.55
C SER A 133 -14.67 -13.88 1.14
N ARG A 134 -14.47 -13.73 2.46
CA ARG A 134 -14.83 -12.53 3.20
C ARG A 134 -13.59 -11.75 3.62
N LEU A 135 -13.56 -10.47 3.24
CA LEU A 135 -12.60 -9.49 3.72
C LEU A 135 -13.11 -8.84 5.01
N THR A 136 -12.34 -8.93 6.08
CA THR A 136 -12.61 -8.29 7.37
C THR A 136 -11.57 -7.21 7.63
N GLU A 137 -12.02 -6.06 8.15
CA GLU A 137 -11.13 -4.97 8.56
C GLU A 137 -10.91 -5.05 10.07
N GLU A 138 -9.66 -4.92 10.51
CA GLU A 138 -9.29 -4.85 11.92
C GLU A 138 -8.56 -3.52 12.19
N ASP A 139 -8.94 -2.81 13.24
CA ASP A 139 -8.21 -1.62 13.69
C ASP A 139 -6.88 -2.03 14.34
N LYS A 140 -5.85 -1.19 14.14
CA LYS A 140 -4.48 -1.43 14.59
C LYS A 140 -4.17 -0.79 15.94
#